data_AF-A0A7W7AAZ5-F1
#
_entry.id   AF-A0A7W7AAZ5-F1
#
_cell.length_a   1.000
_cell.length_b   1.000
_cell.length_c   1.000
_cell.angle_alpha   90.00
_cell.angle_beta   90.00
_cell.angle_gamma   90.00
#
_symmetry.space_group_name_H-M   'P 1'
#
loop_
_entity.id
_entity.type
_entity.pdbx_description
1 polymer ?
#
loop_
_entity_poly.entity_id
_entity_poly.type
_entity_poly.pdbx_seq_one_letter_code
_entity_poly.pdbx_strand_id
1 'polypeptide(L)'
;MKQSVAARIEVIVRPDGLIEKCTVLETVGPASVARQLCNAQKPRTWKAAVGSDGNLTFGVVREWVKLVVPGSTNQSRISGIEDPVDAIIAMPPGLDGAASREVTVFVEMDEQGTPVACRAAQDAGMADLACAAALKIRESAIAVREAPLPSYVIARTIRFAG
;
A
#
# COMPACT_ATOMS: atom_id res chain seq x y z
N MET A 1 -28.15 -6.15 13.40
CA MET A 1 -27.97 -6.51 11.97
C MET A 1 -26.52 -6.87 11.73
N LYS A 2 -26.23 -8.00 11.07
CA LYS A 2 -24.86 -8.37 10.68
C LYS A 2 -24.42 -7.50 9.50
N GLN A 3 -23.25 -6.87 9.57
CA GLN A 3 -22.77 -5.96 8.53
C GLN A 3 -21.35 -6.33 8.10
N SER A 4 -21.13 -6.46 6.79
CA SER A 4 -19.79 -6.49 6.22
C SER A 4 -19.16 -5.11 6.29
N VAL A 5 -17.85 -5.06 6.51
CA VAL A 5 -17.06 -3.83 6.60
C VAL A 5 -15.78 -3.98 5.80
N ALA A 6 -15.39 -2.93 5.09
CA ALA A 6 -14.05 -2.79 4.52
C ALA A 6 -13.42 -1.50 5.04
N ALA A 7 -12.13 -1.55 5.33
CA ALA A 7 -11.35 -0.38 5.73
C ALA A 7 -10.08 -0.31 4.89
N ARG A 8 -9.86 0.80 4.19
CA ARG A 8 -8.55 1.11 3.63
C ARG A 8 -7.70 1.65 4.75
N ILE A 9 -6.64 0.94 5.11
CA ILE A 9 -5.78 1.33 6.22
C ILE A 9 -4.40 1.73 5.72
N GLU A 10 -3.75 2.64 6.44
CA GLU A 10 -2.32 2.88 6.36
C GLU A 10 -1.68 2.35 7.63
N VAL A 11 -0.73 1.43 7.47
CA VAL A 11 0.01 0.80 8.56
C VAL A 11 1.46 1.20 8.46
N ILE A 12 2.00 1.72 9.55
CA ILE A 12 3.43 1.98 9.71
C ILE A 12 4.01 0.82 10.50
N VAL A 13 4.87 0.05 9.85
CA VAL A 13 5.56 -1.14 10.37
C VAL A 13 6.98 -0.74 10.73
N ARG A 14 7.42 -1.09 11.94
CA ARG A 14 8.78 -0.84 12.42
C ARG A 14 9.78 -1.82 11.80
N PRO A 15 11.10 -1.54 11.91
CA PRO A 15 12.15 -2.49 11.55
C PRO A 15 12.05 -3.85 12.25
N ASP A 16 11.45 -3.93 13.44
CA ASP A 16 11.21 -5.19 14.16
C ASP A 16 9.96 -5.96 13.71
N GLY A 17 9.25 -5.46 12.70
CA GLY A 17 8.05 -6.06 12.13
C GLY A 17 6.76 -5.77 12.92
N LEU A 18 6.83 -5.00 14.02
CA LEU A 18 5.63 -4.62 14.77
C LEU A 18 5.00 -3.34 14.22
N ILE A 19 3.69 -3.20 14.37
CA ILE A 19 2.96 -2.00 13.95
C ILE A 19 3.19 -0.88 14.96
N GLU A 20 3.67 0.26 14.47
CA GLU A 20 3.78 1.49 15.24
C GLU A 20 2.46 2.28 15.19
N LYS A 21 1.85 2.38 14.01
CA LYS A 21 0.62 3.14 13.78
C LYS A 21 -0.25 2.45 12.76
N CYS A 22 -1.56 2.49 12.97
CA CYS A 22 -2.54 2.10 11.96
C CYS A 22 -3.61 3.20 11.89
N THR A 23 -3.84 3.71 10.69
CA THR A 23 -4.78 4.79 10.39
C THR A 23 -5.83 4.28 9.42
N VAL A 24 -7.12 4.55 9.66
CA VAL A 24 -8.17 4.26 8.68
C VAL A 24 -8.25 5.45 7.72
N LEU A 25 -7.94 5.22 6.45
CA LEU A 25 -8.01 6.21 5.37
C LEU A 25 -9.43 6.29 4.78
N GLU A 26 -10.06 5.13 4.58
CA GLU A 26 -11.38 5.02 3.97
C GLU A 26 -12.16 3.86 4.60
N THR A 27 -13.50 3.92 4.58
CA THR A 27 -14.35 2.85 5.10
C THR A 27 -15.60 2.64 4.24
N VAL A 28 -15.97 1.37 4.05
CA VAL A 28 -17.28 0.95 3.54
C VAL A 28 -17.98 0.17 4.64
N GLY A 29 -19.06 0.73 5.18
CA GLY A 29 -19.75 0.21 6.38
C GLY A 29 -19.43 1.03 7.64
N PRO A 30 -19.79 0.54 8.84
CA PRO A 30 -19.60 1.28 10.09
C PRO A 30 -18.13 1.62 10.40
N ALA A 31 -17.85 2.91 10.58
CA ALA A 31 -16.52 3.40 10.93
C ALA A 31 -16.01 2.84 12.27
N SER A 32 -16.90 2.51 13.21
CA SER A 32 -16.52 1.86 14.49
C SER A 32 -15.89 0.49 14.28
N VAL A 33 -16.43 -0.32 13.36
CA VAL A 33 -15.89 -1.65 13.03
C VAL A 33 -14.61 -1.51 12.20
N ALA A 34 -14.52 -0.54 11.30
CA ALA A 34 -13.27 -0.25 10.56
C ALA A 34 -12.10 0.06 11.51
N ARG A 35 -12.34 0.84 12.58
CA ARG A 35 -11.32 1.08 13.63
C ARG A 35 -10.95 -0.18 14.39
N GLN A 36 -11.91 -1.07 14.65
CA GLN A 36 -11.62 -2.36 15.27
C GLN A 36 -10.78 -3.25 14.35
N LEU A 37 -11.03 -3.26 13.03
CA LEU A 37 -10.20 -3.98 12.06
C LEU A 37 -8.75 -3.50 12.07
N CYS A 38 -8.54 -2.19 12.10
CA CYS A 38 -7.22 -1.58 12.21
C CYS A 38 -6.53 -1.95 13.54
N ASN A 39 -7.24 -1.91 14.68
CA ASN A 39 -6.71 -2.37 15.96
C ASN A 39 -6.39 -3.87 15.98
N ALA A 40 -7.17 -4.70 15.28
CA ALA A 40 -6.94 -6.13 15.17
C ALA A 40 -5.69 -6.48 14.33
N GLN A 41 -5.15 -5.54 13.56
CA GLN A 41 -3.86 -5.73 12.88
C GLN A 41 -2.68 -5.62 13.85
N LYS A 42 -2.77 -4.75 14.87
CA LYS A 42 -1.65 -4.42 15.78
C LYS A 42 -0.90 -5.62 16.40
N PRO A 43 -1.56 -6.71 16.85
CA PRO A 43 -0.84 -7.85 17.41
C PRO A 43 -0.14 -8.74 16.36
N ARG A 44 -0.29 -8.47 15.06
CA ARG A 44 0.34 -9.27 14.00
C ARG A 44 1.77 -8.81 13.78
N THR A 45 2.66 -9.76 13.50
CA THR A 45 4.01 -9.48 13.00
C THR A 45 3.97 -9.37 11.49
N TRP A 46 4.51 -8.27 10.98
CA TRP A 46 4.62 -7.98 9.56
C TRP A 46 6.06 -8.18 9.08
N LYS A 47 6.22 -8.43 7.79
CA LYS A 47 7.55 -8.43 7.18
C LYS A 47 8.10 -7.01 7.24
N ALA A 48 9.24 -6.84 7.90
CA ALA A 48 9.93 -5.56 7.94
C ALA A 48 10.36 -5.12 6.53
N ALA A 49 10.34 -3.81 6.30
CA ALA A 49 10.86 -3.23 5.09
C ALA A 49 12.39 -3.27 5.08
N VAL A 50 12.96 -3.40 3.88
CA VAL A 50 14.40 -3.33 3.64
C VAL A 50 14.66 -2.16 2.71
N GLY A 51 15.47 -1.21 3.16
CA GLY A 51 15.93 -0.06 2.40
C GLY A 51 16.85 -0.44 1.25
N SER A 52 17.22 0.54 0.41
CA SER A 52 18.15 0.34 -0.70
C SER A 52 19.58 0.01 -0.25
N ASP A 53 19.93 0.39 0.98
CA ASP A 53 21.19 0.07 1.65
C ASP A 53 21.24 -1.35 2.24
N GLY A 54 20.13 -2.09 2.18
CA GLY A 54 20.01 -3.44 2.73
C GLY A 54 19.64 -3.49 4.22
N ASN A 55 19.50 -2.36 4.89
CA ASN A 55 19.13 -2.30 6.30
C ASN A 55 17.60 -2.34 6.49
N LEU A 56 17.17 -2.85 7.64
CA LEU A 56 15.76 -2.81 8.01
C LEU A 56 15.35 -1.37 8.34
N THR A 57 14.23 -0.94 7.77
CA THR A 57 13.67 0.40 7.96
C THR A 57 12.17 0.32 8.22
N PHE A 58 11.53 1.48 8.41
CA PHE A 58 10.08 1.55 8.52
C PHE A 58 9.42 1.15 7.19
N GLY A 59 8.38 0.35 7.27
CA GLY A 59 7.49 0.04 6.15
C GLY A 59 6.21 0.84 6.25
N VAL A 60 5.71 1.34 5.12
CA VAL A 60 4.37 1.90 5.00
C VAL A 60 3.56 1.01 4.07
N VAL A 61 2.46 0.47 4.59
CA VAL A 61 1.56 -0.42 3.86
C VAL A 61 0.19 0.22 3.78
N ARG A 62 -0.38 0.26 2.58
CA ARG A 62 -1.75 0.73 2.33
C ARG A 62 -2.54 -0.37 1.66
N GLU A 63 -3.59 -0.86 2.31
CA GLU A 63 -4.38 -1.99 1.79
C GLU A 63 -5.83 -1.93 2.26
N TRP A 64 -6.70 -2.69 1.60
CA TRP A 64 -8.05 -2.95 2.08
C TRP A 64 -8.11 -4.16 3.02
N VAL A 65 -8.47 -3.92 4.27
CA VAL A 65 -8.85 -5.00 5.20
C VAL A 65 -10.36 -5.18 5.16
N LYS A 66 -10.80 -6.40 4.87
CA LYS A 66 -12.21 -6.74 4.64
C LYS A 66 -12.71 -7.75 5.67
N LEU A 67 -13.88 -7.50 6.22
CA LEU A 67 -14.70 -8.44 6.98
C LEU A 67 -15.99 -8.67 6.21
N VAL A 68 -16.07 -9.80 5.51
CA VAL A 68 -17.25 -10.17 4.71
C VAL A 68 -18.13 -11.11 5.52
N VAL A 69 -19.36 -10.69 5.77
CA VAL A 69 -20.39 -11.52 6.40
C VAL A 69 -21.39 -11.99 5.34
N PRO A 70 -21.52 -13.31 5.10
CA PRO A 70 -22.48 -13.85 4.16
C PRO A 70 -23.93 -13.39 4.46
N GLY A 71 -24.66 -13.03 3.40
CA GLY A 71 -26.04 -12.54 3.46
C GLY A 71 -26.20 -11.09 3.95
N SER A 72 -25.12 -10.38 4.25
CA SER A 72 -25.21 -8.96 4.66
C SER A 72 -25.39 -8.03 3.45
N THR A 73 -26.03 -6.88 3.68
CA THR A 73 -26.34 -5.88 2.63
C THR A 73 -25.11 -5.44 1.81
N ASN A 74 -23.93 -5.37 2.43
CA ASN A 74 -22.71 -4.89 1.77
C ASN A 74 -21.81 -6.01 1.22
N GLN A 75 -22.22 -7.29 1.28
CA GLN A 75 -21.38 -8.42 0.89
C GLN A 75 -20.80 -8.24 -0.52
N SER A 76 -21.65 -8.13 -1.56
CA SER A 76 -21.20 -8.07 -2.94
C SER A 76 -20.31 -6.85 -3.22
N ARG A 77 -20.66 -5.69 -2.63
CA ARG A 77 -19.88 -4.46 -2.75
C ARG A 77 -18.48 -4.63 -2.17
N ILE A 78 -18.36 -5.18 -0.97
CA ILE A 78 -17.06 -5.31 -0.29
C ILE A 78 -16.21 -6.41 -0.92
N SER A 79 -16.82 -7.52 -1.33
CA SER A 79 -16.10 -8.60 -2.01
C SER A 79 -15.46 -8.14 -3.31
N GLY A 80 -16.10 -7.20 -4.04
CA GLY A 80 -15.58 -6.65 -5.29
C GLY A 80 -14.63 -5.46 -5.15
N ILE A 81 -14.28 -5.02 -3.93
CA ILE A 81 -13.27 -3.96 -3.77
C ILE A 81 -11.91 -4.52 -4.19
N GLU A 82 -11.22 -3.87 -5.10
CA GLU A 82 -9.84 -4.19 -5.46
C GLU A 82 -8.87 -3.29 -4.71
N ASP A 83 -7.61 -3.72 -4.60
CA ASP A 83 -6.58 -2.83 -4.08
C ASP A 83 -6.33 -1.69 -5.07
N PRO A 84 -6.18 -0.46 -4.56
CA PRO A 84 -5.96 0.70 -5.42
C PRO A 84 -4.59 0.61 -6.07
N VAL A 85 -4.51 1.06 -7.31
CA VAL A 85 -3.23 1.29 -8.00
C VAL A 85 -2.77 2.72 -7.74
N ASP A 86 -1.48 2.90 -7.50
CA ASP A 86 -0.91 4.20 -7.19
C ASP A 86 -0.74 5.06 -8.45
N ALA A 87 -0.55 4.42 -9.61
CA ALA A 87 -0.59 5.09 -10.90
C ALA A 87 -1.04 4.15 -12.01
N ILE A 88 -1.67 4.74 -13.01
CA ILE A 88 -1.95 4.10 -14.31
C ILE A 88 -1.10 4.83 -15.35
N ILE A 89 -0.30 4.07 -16.10
CA ILE A 89 0.53 4.60 -17.18
C ILE A 89 0.22 3.86 -18.48
N ALA A 90 0.47 4.53 -19.60
CA ALA A 90 0.31 3.93 -20.91
C ALA A 90 1.31 2.78 -21.10
N MET A 91 0.87 1.72 -21.78
CA MET A 91 1.75 0.66 -22.24
C MET A 91 2.84 1.23 -23.16
N PRO A 92 4.09 0.76 -23.09
CA PRO A 92 5.12 1.18 -24.01
C PRO A 92 4.80 0.78 -25.45
N PRO A 93 5.21 1.60 -26.46
CA PRO A 93 5.04 1.24 -27.86
C PRO A 93 5.62 -0.14 -28.17
N GLY A 94 4.90 -0.93 -28.97
CA GLY A 94 5.31 -2.30 -29.32
C GLY A 94 4.88 -3.37 -28.32
N LEU A 95 4.23 -2.98 -27.23
CA LEU A 95 3.46 -3.87 -26.34
C LEU A 95 1.95 -3.57 -26.40
N ASP A 96 1.53 -2.75 -27.38
CA ASP A 96 0.14 -2.35 -27.59
C ASP A 96 -0.76 -3.57 -27.81
N GLY A 97 -1.89 -3.63 -27.10
CA GLY A 97 -2.82 -4.78 -27.12
C GLY A 97 -2.44 -5.94 -26.19
N ALA A 98 -1.33 -5.86 -25.46
CA ALA A 98 -1.09 -6.76 -24.33
C ALA A 98 -2.13 -6.52 -23.22
N ALA A 99 -2.52 -7.59 -22.52
CA ALA A 99 -3.39 -7.46 -21.36
C ALA A 99 -2.78 -6.49 -20.33
N SER A 100 -3.64 -5.74 -19.63
CA SER A 100 -3.23 -4.87 -18.51
C SER A 100 -2.33 -5.64 -17.54
N ARG A 101 -1.27 -4.98 -17.09
CA ARG A 101 -0.27 -5.57 -16.21
C ARG A 101 -0.03 -4.65 -15.03
N GLU A 102 0.08 -5.24 -13.86
CA GLU A 102 0.40 -4.52 -12.63
C GLU A 102 1.78 -4.93 -12.15
N VAL A 103 2.58 -3.95 -11.77
CA VAL A 103 3.92 -4.15 -11.23
C VAL A 103 3.98 -3.47 -9.88
N THR A 104 4.24 -4.27 -8.84
CA THR A 104 4.53 -3.75 -7.51
C THR A 104 6.02 -3.41 -7.39
N VAL A 105 6.29 -2.20 -6.93
CA VAL A 105 7.63 -1.70 -6.64
C VAL A 105 7.69 -1.24 -5.18
N PHE A 106 8.87 -1.31 -4.59
CA PHE A 106 9.18 -0.76 -3.28
C PHE A 106 9.96 0.52 -3.48
N VAL A 107 9.43 1.62 -2.96
CA VAL A 107 10.03 2.96 -3.06
C VAL A 107 10.51 3.39 -1.70
N GLU A 108 11.80 3.72 -1.61
CA GLU A 108 12.37 4.34 -0.42
C GLU A 108 12.12 5.85 -0.47
N MET A 109 11.69 6.39 0.65
CA MET A 109 11.32 7.77 0.85
C MET A 109 12.20 8.37 1.93
N ASP A 110 12.62 9.62 1.75
CA ASP A 110 13.28 10.41 2.79
C ASP A 110 12.27 10.99 3.80
N GLU A 111 12.78 11.72 4.79
CA GLU A 111 11.98 12.34 5.86
C GLU A 111 10.97 13.39 5.37
N GLN A 112 11.20 13.95 4.17
CA GLN A 112 10.31 14.90 3.53
C GLN A 112 9.19 14.22 2.71
N GLY A 113 9.21 12.89 2.58
CA GLY A 113 8.31 12.17 1.69
C GLY A 113 8.68 12.30 0.22
N THR A 114 9.97 12.52 -0.08
CA THR A 114 10.52 12.49 -1.43
C THR A 114 11.09 11.10 -1.73
N PRO A 115 10.76 10.51 -2.89
CA PRO A 115 11.31 9.21 -3.28
C PRO A 115 12.80 9.34 -3.62
N VAL A 116 13.64 8.50 -3.01
CA VAL A 116 15.10 8.50 -3.20
C VAL A 116 15.64 7.24 -3.87
N ALA A 117 14.93 6.11 -3.75
CA ALA A 117 15.28 4.88 -4.42
C ALA A 117 14.03 4.06 -4.78
N CYS A 118 14.17 3.16 -5.76
CA CYS A 118 13.10 2.24 -6.14
C CYS A 118 13.68 0.88 -6.53
N ARG A 119 12.97 -0.19 -6.15
CA ARG A 119 13.24 -1.55 -6.59
C ARG A 119 11.95 -2.30 -6.89
N ALA A 120 11.92 -3.12 -7.92
CA ALA A 120 10.76 -3.96 -8.19
C ALA A 120 10.65 -5.10 -7.17
N ALA A 121 9.42 -5.50 -6.84
CA ALA A 121 9.19 -6.66 -5.96
C ALA A 121 9.59 -7.98 -6.63
N GLN A 122 9.53 -8.01 -7.96
CA GLN A 122 9.88 -9.12 -8.82
C GLN A 122 10.50 -8.59 -10.11
N ASP A 123 11.38 -9.38 -10.72
CA ASP A 123 11.90 -9.07 -12.05
C ASP A 123 10.78 -9.26 -13.08
N ALA A 124 10.11 -8.15 -13.38
CA ALA A 124 9.15 -8.05 -14.46
C ALA A 124 9.81 -7.19 -15.54
N GLY A 125 9.69 -7.54 -16.82
CA GLY A 125 10.27 -6.77 -17.92
C GLY A 125 9.80 -5.31 -18.05
N MET A 126 9.00 -4.80 -17.10
CA MET A 126 8.56 -3.42 -16.97
C MET A 126 8.95 -2.78 -15.62
N ALA A 127 9.85 -3.42 -14.85
CA ALA A 127 10.31 -2.97 -13.55
C ALA A 127 10.89 -1.54 -13.59
N ASP A 128 11.76 -1.26 -14.55
CA ASP A 128 12.40 0.06 -14.69
C ASP A 128 11.38 1.16 -14.99
N LEU A 129 10.40 0.88 -15.86
CA LEU A 129 9.32 1.82 -16.19
C LEU A 129 8.40 2.05 -14.98
N ALA A 130 8.06 1.00 -14.25
CA ALA A 130 7.27 1.09 -13.03
C ALA A 130 8.01 1.93 -11.97
N CYS A 131 9.31 1.72 -11.81
CA CYS A 131 10.13 2.52 -10.90
C CYS A 131 10.23 3.99 -11.34
N ALA A 132 10.46 4.24 -12.63
CA ALA A 132 10.50 5.61 -13.16
C ALA A 132 9.17 6.36 -12.96
N ALA A 133 8.04 5.66 -13.06
CA ALA A 133 6.73 6.22 -12.74
C ALA A 133 6.56 6.45 -11.23
N ALA A 134 6.92 5.46 -10.42
CA ALA A 134 6.77 5.52 -8.97
C ALA A 134 7.62 6.64 -8.34
N LEU A 135 8.84 6.88 -8.83
CA LEU A 135 9.73 7.96 -8.37
C LEU A 135 9.16 9.38 -8.66
N LYS A 136 8.12 9.51 -9.48
CA LYS A 136 7.46 10.80 -9.73
C LYS A 136 6.33 11.10 -8.76
N ILE A 137 5.87 10.10 -8.00
CA ILE A 137 4.76 10.23 -7.05
C ILE A 137 5.34 10.68 -5.71
N ARG A 138 5.06 11.92 -5.31
CA ARG A 138 5.45 12.45 -4.00
C ARG A 138 4.40 12.11 -2.95
N GLU A 139 4.84 11.89 -1.72
CA GLU A 139 3.95 11.74 -0.58
C GLU A 139 4.00 13.00 0.28
N SER A 140 2.97 13.21 1.10
CA SER A 140 3.14 14.07 2.26
C SER A 140 4.06 13.36 3.26
N ALA A 141 4.89 14.11 3.96
CA ALA A 141 5.75 13.56 5.01
C ALA A 141 4.90 12.75 6.02
N ILE A 142 5.32 11.51 6.28
CA ILE A 142 4.63 10.61 7.20
C ILE A 142 5.26 10.76 8.58
N ALA A 143 4.41 11.05 9.57
CA ALA A 143 4.83 11.28 10.94
C ALA A 143 4.28 10.23 11.93
N VAL A 144 5.16 9.85 12.86
CA VAL A 144 4.89 9.01 14.02
C VAL A 144 5.20 9.82 15.27
N ARG A 145 4.24 9.88 16.21
CA ARG A 145 4.42 10.59 17.51
C ARG A 145 5.03 11.99 17.35
N GLU A 146 4.48 12.77 16.41
CA GLU A 146 4.89 14.16 16.11
C GLU A 146 6.25 14.34 15.42
N ALA A 147 6.99 13.26 15.17
CA ALA A 147 8.25 13.30 14.40
C ALA A 147 8.05 12.67 13.01
N PRO A 148 8.66 13.25 11.95
CA PRO A 148 8.74 12.59 10.65
C PRO A 148 9.55 11.30 10.76
N LEU A 149 9.23 10.30 9.94
CA LEU A 149 10.05 9.11 9.80
C LEU A 149 11.37 9.49 9.10
N PRO A 150 12.55 9.07 9.60
CA PRO A 150 13.83 9.46 8.99
C PRO A 150 14.03 8.90 7.58
N SER A 151 13.59 7.65 7.37
CA SER A 151 13.38 7.05 6.07
C SER A 151 12.32 5.95 6.20
N TYR A 152 11.66 5.62 5.09
CA TYR A 152 10.71 4.51 5.05
C TYR A 152 10.58 3.96 3.65
N VAL A 153 10.10 2.73 3.54
CA VAL A 153 9.77 2.09 2.26
C VAL A 153 8.27 1.92 2.14
N ILE A 154 7.72 2.32 1.01
CA ILE A 154 6.32 2.12 0.65
C ILE A 154 6.23 1.18 -0.55
N ALA A 155 5.28 0.23 -0.50
CA ALA A 155 4.93 -0.56 -1.67
C ALA A 155 3.98 0.24 -2.55
N ARG A 156 4.25 0.28 -3.86
CA ARG A 156 3.40 0.94 -4.86
C ARG A 156 3.06 -0.02 -5.98
N THR A 157 1.82 0.00 -6.43
CA THR A 157 1.36 -0.79 -7.57
C THR A 157 1.13 0.13 -8.77
N ILE A 158 1.87 -0.11 -9.84
CA ILE A 158 1.78 0.61 -11.10
C ILE A 158 1.07 -0.25 -12.12
N ARG A 159 -0.03 0.25 -12.69
CA ARG A 159 -0.78 -0.43 -13.73
C ARG A 159 -0.42 0.13 -15.10
N PHE A 160 -0.09 -0.76 -16.03
CA PHE A 160 0.12 -0.45 -17.44
C PHE A 160 -1.17 -0.75 -18.19
N ALA A 161 -1.82 0.30 -18.70
CA ALA A 161 -3.03 0.20 -19.51
C ALA A 161 -2.64 0.21 -21.00
N GLY A 162 -3.08 -0.83 -21.72
CA GLY A 162 -2.94 -0.94 -23.18
C GLY A 162 -4.18 -0.46 -23.93
#